data_AF-A0A7C9CKF6-F1
#
_entry.id   AF-A0A7C9CKF6-F1
#
_cell.length_a   1.000
_cell.length_b   1.000
_cell.length_c   1.000
_cell.angle_alpha   90.00
_cell.angle_beta   90.00
_cell.angle_gamma   90.00
#
_symmetry.space_group_name_H-M   'P 1'
#
loop_
_entity.id
_entity.type
_entity.pdbx_description
1 polymer ?
#
loop_
_entity_poly.entity_id
_entity_poly.type
_entity_poly.pdbx_seq_one_letter_code
_entity_poly.pdbx_strand_id
1 'polypeptide(L)'
;MASMSITLPSHLSRLKILPKLPLSSFPPPPRRVHHHPPLSRRLLALQNSNPPPPPSTQTYDDYDEDESYGEVNKIIGSRPHPSGKPTMEYLIEWKDDHAPTWVPADFVAKDVLAEYETPWWTAAKKADAAELRRLLDSPDGRDVDAVDSGGRTALHFVAGLGADECVRILASVGADVDRKDAAGGLTPLHMATGYARPEAAKALIEFGAD
;
A
#
# COMPACT_ATOMS: atom_id res chain seq x y z
N MET A 1 -15.16 -40.03 24.47
CA MET A 1 -16.35 -39.18 24.43
C MET A 1 -16.29 -38.20 25.60
N ALA A 2 -16.05 -36.93 25.31
CA ALA A 2 -16.60 -35.77 26.02
C ALA A 2 -16.21 -34.54 25.18
N SER A 3 -17.23 -33.91 24.61
CA SER A 3 -17.19 -32.64 23.90
C SER A 3 -17.44 -31.50 24.90
N MET A 4 -16.92 -30.30 24.62
CA MET A 4 -17.49 -28.96 24.91
C MET A 4 -16.35 -27.93 24.84
N SER A 5 -16.24 -27.08 23.82
CA SER A 5 -17.08 -25.93 23.40
C SER A 5 -16.42 -24.60 23.77
N ILE A 6 -16.31 -23.76 22.73
CA ILE A 6 -15.58 -22.51 22.58
C ILE A 6 -16.34 -21.33 23.21
N THR A 7 -15.63 -20.34 23.75
CA THR A 7 -16.05 -18.93 23.59
C THR A 7 -14.89 -17.94 23.81
N LEU A 8 -14.61 -17.08 22.83
CA LEU A 8 -14.29 -15.68 23.09
C LEU A 8 -14.69 -14.82 21.87
N PRO A 9 -15.22 -13.60 22.08
CA PRO A 9 -15.98 -12.89 21.07
C PRO A 9 -15.11 -11.99 20.19
N SER A 10 -15.54 -11.94 18.94
CA SER A 10 -15.26 -10.97 17.89
C SER A 10 -15.55 -9.54 18.32
N HIS A 11 -14.63 -8.59 18.06
CA HIS A 11 -15.01 -7.33 17.43
C HIS A 11 -13.81 -6.51 16.92
N LEU A 12 -13.98 -6.02 15.67
CA LEU A 12 -13.38 -4.83 15.04
C LEU A 12 -11.97 -4.93 14.46
N SER A 13 -11.88 -5.04 13.12
CA SER A 13 -11.37 -3.97 12.22
C SER A 13 -11.36 -4.47 10.76
N ARG A 14 -12.43 -4.18 10.00
CA ARG A 14 -12.65 -4.63 8.60
C ARG A 14 -12.30 -3.52 7.59
N LEU A 15 -11.50 -3.80 6.54
CA LEU A 15 -11.25 -2.91 5.38
C LEU A 15 -11.16 -3.69 4.04
N LYS A 16 -12.12 -3.43 3.15
CA LYS A 16 -12.58 -4.13 1.91
C LYS A 16 -11.55 -4.46 0.83
N ILE A 17 -11.65 -5.62 0.16
CA ILE A 17 -11.00 -5.85 -1.16
C ILE A 17 -12.06 -6.27 -2.21
N LEU A 18 -12.03 -5.58 -3.36
CA LEU A 18 -12.93 -5.74 -4.52
C LEU A 18 -12.82 -7.13 -5.19
N PRO A 19 -13.90 -7.69 -5.76
CA PRO A 19 -13.86 -8.98 -6.45
C PRO A 19 -13.29 -8.89 -7.88
N LYS A 20 -12.67 -10.01 -8.29
CA LYS A 20 -11.98 -10.25 -9.56
C LYS A 20 -12.89 -10.01 -10.78
N LEU A 21 -12.41 -9.24 -11.75
CA LEU A 21 -13.00 -9.10 -13.08
C LEU A 21 -12.79 -10.36 -13.94
N PRO A 22 -13.81 -10.88 -14.63
CA PRO A 22 -13.61 -11.75 -15.78
C PRO A 22 -13.34 -10.91 -17.05
N LEU A 23 -12.33 -11.31 -17.81
CA LEU A 23 -12.02 -10.76 -19.13
C LEU A 23 -13.14 -11.03 -20.14
N SER A 24 -13.43 -10.00 -20.96
CA SER A 24 -14.07 -10.04 -22.29
C SER A 24 -15.60 -10.13 -22.40
N SER A 25 -16.24 -8.98 -22.71
CA SER A 25 -16.74 -8.73 -24.08
C SER A 25 -17.14 -7.24 -24.23
N PHE A 26 -16.57 -6.57 -25.24
CA PHE A 26 -16.91 -5.20 -25.59
C PHE A 26 -18.17 -5.15 -26.48
N PRO A 27 -19.17 -4.29 -26.19
CA PRO A 27 -20.12 -3.84 -27.20
C PRO A 27 -19.65 -2.51 -27.83
N PRO A 28 -20.04 -2.21 -29.09
CA PRO A 28 -19.56 -1.05 -29.83
C PRO A 28 -20.27 0.24 -29.38
N PRO A 29 -19.70 1.44 -29.66
CA PRO A 29 -20.23 2.69 -29.12
C PRO A 29 -21.45 3.19 -29.90
N PRO A 30 -22.47 3.78 -29.24
CA PRO A 30 -23.52 4.50 -29.94
C PRO A 30 -23.04 5.91 -30.32
N ARG A 31 -23.45 6.33 -31.52
CA ARG A 31 -23.14 7.61 -32.16
C ARG A 31 -23.82 8.78 -31.43
N ARG A 32 -23.11 9.91 -31.35
CA ARG A 32 -23.63 11.24 -30.94
C ARG A 32 -24.84 11.64 -31.77
N VAL A 33 -25.88 12.15 -31.12
CA VAL A 33 -26.82 13.09 -31.73
C VAL A 33 -27.05 14.25 -30.76
N HIS A 34 -26.73 15.46 -31.21
CA HIS A 34 -27.05 16.73 -30.56
C HIS A 34 -28.49 17.10 -30.90
N HIS A 35 -29.32 17.51 -29.93
CA HIS A 35 -30.49 18.37 -30.19
C HIS A 35 -30.83 19.29 -29.01
N HIS A 36 -31.14 20.54 -29.37
CA HIS A 36 -31.55 21.68 -28.55
C HIS A 36 -33.07 21.66 -28.21
N PRO A 37 -33.55 22.48 -27.25
CA PRO A 37 -34.91 22.43 -26.70
C PRO A 37 -35.93 23.31 -27.45
N PRO A 38 -37.24 23.23 -27.13
CA PRO A 38 -37.90 24.45 -26.63
C PRO A 38 -39.05 24.30 -25.60
N LEU A 39 -39.10 25.31 -24.71
CA LEU A 39 -40.19 26.13 -24.12
C LEU A 39 -41.65 25.63 -23.92
N SER A 40 -42.03 25.58 -22.63
CA SER A 40 -43.09 26.38 -21.93
C SER A 40 -44.59 26.23 -22.25
N ARG A 41 -45.38 25.82 -21.24
CA ARG A 41 -46.72 26.38 -20.95
C ARG A 41 -47.11 26.28 -19.46
N ARG A 42 -47.49 27.45 -18.93
CA ARG A 42 -48.21 27.81 -17.68
C ARG A 42 -49.59 27.08 -17.58
N LEU A 43 -50.28 26.84 -16.44
CA LEU A 43 -50.64 27.69 -15.29
C LEU A 43 -51.45 26.88 -14.22
N LEU A 44 -51.46 27.43 -12.99
CA LEU A 44 -52.50 27.43 -11.93
C LEU A 44 -52.74 26.22 -11.00
N ALA A 45 -52.81 26.59 -9.71
CA ALA A 45 -52.92 25.78 -8.52
C ALA A 45 -54.35 25.33 -8.21
N LEU A 46 -54.47 24.12 -7.66
CA LEU A 46 -55.54 23.71 -6.75
C LEU A 46 -54.90 23.03 -5.54
N GLN A 47 -55.17 23.60 -4.38
CA GLN A 47 -54.84 23.10 -3.05
C GLN A 47 -55.44 21.68 -2.88
N ASN A 48 -54.60 20.67 -2.62
CA ASN A 48 -55.09 19.40 -2.08
C ASN A 48 -54.30 19.06 -0.82
N SER A 49 -55.02 19.04 0.30
CA SER A 49 -54.54 18.75 1.64
C SER A 49 -54.12 17.29 1.72
N ASN A 50 -52.82 16.99 1.71
CA ASN A 50 -52.30 15.68 2.09
C ASN A 50 -51.37 15.86 3.31
N PRO A 51 -51.54 15.06 4.38
CA PRO A 51 -50.63 15.12 5.53
C PRO A 51 -49.21 14.71 5.11
N PRO A 52 -48.15 15.16 5.81
CA PRO A 52 -46.79 14.76 5.49
C PRO A 52 -46.66 13.23 5.59
N PRO A 53 -45.88 12.58 4.68
CA PRO A 53 -45.62 11.16 4.81
C PRO A 53 -44.96 10.89 6.18
N PRO A 54 -45.25 9.75 6.83
CA PRO A 54 -44.56 9.37 8.06
C PRO A 54 -43.05 9.32 7.79
N PRO A 55 -42.20 9.57 8.80
CA PRO A 55 -40.76 9.51 8.61
C PRO A 55 -40.43 8.15 8.01
N SER A 56 -39.86 8.15 6.82
CA SER A 56 -39.30 6.95 6.22
C SER A 56 -38.29 6.41 7.23
N THR A 57 -38.66 5.37 7.95
CA THR A 57 -37.74 4.41 8.55
C THR A 57 -36.74 4.13 7.45
N GLN A 58 -35.52 4.65 7.62
CA GLN A 58 -34.38 4.20 6.84
C GLN A 58 -34.30 2.70 7.12
N THR A 59 -34.86 1.92 6.20
CA THR A 59 -34.58 0.51 6.09
C THR A 59 -33.09 0.46 5.80
N TYR A 60 -32.32 0.00 6.79
CA TYR A 60 -30.93 -0.38 6.60
C TYR A 60 -30.96 -1.63 5.73
N ASP A 61 -31.21 -1.41 4.44
CA ASP A 61 -31.18 -2.44 3.43
C ASP A 61 -29.71 -2.80 3.17
N ASP A 62 -29.41 -4.09 3.28
CA ASP A 62 -28.29 -4.78 2.65
C ASP A 62 -26.90 -4.60 3.28
N TYR A 63 -26.69 -5.24 4.44
CA TYR A 63 -25.34 -5.67 4.81
C TYR A 63 -25.05 -6.99 4.07
N ASP A 64 -24.21 -6.94 3.03
CA ASP A 64 -23.58 -8.15 2.47
C ASP A 64 -22.82 -8.86 3.61
N GLU A 65 -23.43 -9.90 4.18
CA GLU A 65 -22.88 -10.72 5.28
C GLU A 65 -21.63 -11.53 4.86
N ASP A 66 -21.25 -11.47 3.59
CA ASP A 66 -20.27 -12.36 2.96
C ASP A 66 -18.83 -11.83 2.91
N GLU A 67 -18.56 -10.57 3.33
CA GLU A 67 -17.18 -10.04 3.40
C GLU A 67 -16.40 -10.61 4.60
N SER A 68 -15.94 -11.87 4.52
CA SER A 68 -15.06 -12.46 5.52
C SER A 68 -13.63 -11.95 5.37
N TYR A 69 -13.11 -11.27 6.39
CA TYR A 69 -11.72 -10.83 6.45
C TYR A 69 -10.89 -11.93 7.11
N GLY A 70 -9.91 -12.48 6.38
CA GLY A 70 -9.01 -13.49 6.91
C GLY A 70 -8.14 -12.94 8.04
N GLU A 71 -7.81 -13.80 9.01
CA GLU A 71 -6.88 -13.43 10.06
C GLU A 71 -5.44 -13.50 9.54
N VAL A 72 -4.73 -12.38 9.60
CA VAL A 72 -3.32 -12.32 9.20
C VAL A 72 -2.46 -13.09 10.21
N ASN A 73 -1.60 -13.99 9.71
CA ASN A 73 -0.55 -14.61 10.52
C ASN A 73 0.67 -13.68 10.58
N LYS A 74 1.25 -13.35 9.43
CA LYS A 74 2.36 -12.39 9.28
C LYS A 74 2.54 -11.97 7.83
N ILE A 75 3.34 -10.92 7.62
CA ILE A 75 3.87 -10.54 6.31
C ILE A 75 5.11 -11.40 6.03
N ILE A 76 5.18 -11.97 4.82
CA ILE A 76 6.31 -12.82 4.36
C ILE A 76 6.98 -12.26 3.10
N GLY A 77 6.63 -11.05 2.69
CA GLY A 77 7.29 -10.36 1.58
C GLY A 77 6.69 -8.98 1.30
N SER A 78 7.45 -8.16 0.58
CA SER A 78 7.03 -6.84 0.11
C SER A 78 7.45 -6.62 -1.32
N ARG A 79 6.75 -5.74 -2.05
CA ARG A 79 7.08 -5.34 -3.42
C ARG A 79 6.45 -3.99 -3.76
N PRO A 80 6.89 -3.29 -4.83
CA PRO A 80 6.24 -2.07 -5.26
C PRO A 80 4.87 -2.40 -5.89
N HIS A 81 3.88 -1.57 -5.62
CA HIS A 81 2.56 -1.71 -6.22
C HIS A 81 2.61 -1.36 -7.72
N PRO A 82 2.02 -2.16 -8.61
CA PRO A 82 2.06 -1.98 -10.08
C PRO A 82 1.45 -0.67 -10.60
N SER A 83 0.75 0.12 -9.78
CA SER A 83 0.14 1.39 -10.23
C SER A 83 1.15 2.49 -10.56
N GLY A 84 2.45 2.28 -10.28
CA GLY A 84 3.51 3.27 -10.52
C GLY A 84 3.56 4.40 -9.49
N LYS A 85 2.66 4.38 -8.50
CA LYS A 85 2.75 5.24 -7.31
C LYS A 85 3.78 4.67 -6.32
N PRO A 86 4.37 5.50 -5.44
CA PRO A 86 5.26 5.05 -4.37
C PRO A 86 4.46 4.38 -3.24
N THR A 87 3.82 3.26 -3.57
CA THR A 87 2.97 2.47 -2.67
C THR A 87 3.43 1.03 -2.68
N MET A 88 3.26 0.33 -1.56
CA MET A 88 3.74 -1.04 -1.37
C MET A 88 2.60 -2.06 -1.41
N GLU A 89 2.91 -3.27 -1.85
CA GLU A 89 2.11 -4.47 -1.63
C GLU A 89 2.88 -5.44 -0.72
N TYR A 90 2.14 -6.21 0.06
CA TYR A 90 2.69 -7.17 1.02
C TYR A 90 2.12 -8.55 0.77
N LEU A 91 2.97 -9.57 0.83
CA LEU A 91 2.55 -10.96 0.74
C LEU A 91 2.13 -11.42 2.13
N ILE A 92 0.85 -11.70 2.29
CA ILE A 92 0.24 -12.06 3.56
C ILE A 92 0.17 -13.58 3.68
N GLU A 93 0.74 -14.13 4.74
CA GLU A 93 0.46 -15.49 5.21
C GLU A 93 -0.77 -15.43 6.12
N TRP A 94 -1.77 -16.27 5.82
CA TRP A 94 -3.05 -16.30 6.53
C TRP A 94 -3.08 -17.40 7.59
N LYS A 95 -3.86 -17.21 8.66
CA LYS A 95 -4.02 -18.23 9.71
C LYS A 95 -4.98 -19.36 9.32
N ASP A 96 -5.91 -19.09 8.41
CA ASP A 96 -7.05 -19.96 8.07
C ASP A 96 -6.79 -20.83 6.83
N ASP A 97 -5.56 -21.36 6.71
CA ASP A 97 -5.08 -22.25 5.63
C ASP A 97 -5.24 -21.70 4.19
N HIS A 98 -5.57 -20.41 4.03
CA HIS A 98 -5.57 -19.77 2.72
C HIS A 98 -4.13 -19.63 2.20
N ALA A 99 -3.98 -19.84 0.88
CA ALA A 99 -2.71 -19.60 0.21
C ALA A 99 -2.28 -18.13 0.40
N PRO A 100 -0.97 -17.85 0.54
CA PRO A 100 -0.50 -16.48 0.69
C PRO A 100 -0.89 -15.58 -0.49
N THR A 101 -1.29 -14.35 -0.21
CA THR A 101 -1.75 -13.41 -1.25
C THR A 101 -1.13 -12.03 -1.10
N TRP A 102 -0.85 -11.39 -2.24
CA TRP A 102 -0.42 -9.99 -2.28
C TRP A 102 -1.58 -9.05 -1.99
N VAL A 103 -1.41 -8.19 -0.99
CA VAL A 103 -2.41 -7.23 -0.53
C VAL A 103 -1.79 -5.82 -0.51
N PRO A 104 -2.42 -4.81 -1.12
CA PRO A 104 -1.95 -3.43 -1.03
C PRO A 104 -1.91 -2.92 0.40
N ALA A 105 -0.95 -2.05 0.71
CA ALA A 105 -0.74 -1.49 2.05
C ALA A 105 -2.03 -0.93 2.69
N ASP A 106 -2.89 -0.28 1.90
CA ASP A 106 -4.15 0.33 2.38
C ASP A 106 -5.15 -0.67 2.98
N PHE A 107 -5.00 -1.97 2.66
CA PHE A 107 -5.86 -3.05 3.15
C PHE A 107 -5.20 -3.90 4.23
N VAL A 108 -3.94 -3.63 4.58
CA VAL A 108 -3.24 -4.31 5.67
C VAL A 108 -3.39 -3.47 6.94
N ALA A 109 -3.66 -4.14 8.06
CA ALA A 109 -3.77 -3.46 9.35
C ALA A 109 -2.46 -2.74 9.71
N LYS A 110 -2.57 -1.54 10.29
CA LYS A 110 -1.43 -0.63 10.51
C LYS A 110 -0.39 -1.20 11.49
N ASP A 111 -0.85 -1.92 12.49
CA ASP A 111 -0.03 -2.63 13.46
C ASP A 111 0.78 -3.76 12.81
N VAL A 112 0.13 -4.57 11.95
CA VAL A 112 0.81 -5.62 11.17
C VAL A 112 1.88 -5.02 10.25
N LEU A 113 1.58 -3.91 9.56
CA LEU A 113 2.57 -3.18 8.78
C LEU A 113 3.71 -2.66 9.64
N ALA A 114 3.40 -2.08 10.81
CA ALA A 114 4.41 -1.54 11.70
C ALA A 114 5.36 -2.63 12.21
N GLU A 115 4.88 -3.83 12.53
CA GLU A 115 5.72 -4.95 12.94
C GLU A 115 6.73 -5.35 11.86
N TYR A 116 6.32 -5.31 10.58
CA TYR A 116 7.18 -5.65 9.45
C TYR A 116 8.12 -4.50 9.02
N GLU A 117 7.63 -3.25 9.00
CA GLU A 117 8.34 -2.08 8.45
C GLU A 117 9.22 -1.38 9.48
N THR A 118 8.84 -1.38 10.76
CA THR A 118 9.57 -0.63 11.80
C THR A 118 11.03 -1.07 11.94
N PRO A 119 11.36 -2.37 11.96
CA PRO A 119 12.75 -2.80 12.03
C PRO A 119 13.59 -2.28 10.86
N TRP A 120 13.04 -2.35 9.64
CA TRP A 120 13.70 -1.89 8.42
C TRP A 120 14.01 -0.38 8.46
N TRP A 121 13.01 0.45 8.74
CA TRP A 121 13.20 1.89 8.81
C TRP A 121 14.05 2.32 10.01
N THR A 122 14.00 1.58 11.12
CA THR A 122 14.85 1.84 12.28
C THR A 122 16.31 1.56 11.95
N ALA A 123 16.60 0.43 11.30
CA ALA A 123 17.95 0.07 10.90
C ALA A 123 18.54 1.10 9.91
N ALA A 124 17.77 1.47 8.88
CA ALA A 124 18.19 2.49 7.91
C ALA A 124 18.46 3.85 8.56
N LYS A 125 17.57 4.34 9.43
CA LYS A 125 17.71 5.65 10.10
C LYS A 125 18.83 5.69 11.14
N LYS A 126 19.27 4.53 11.64
CA LYS A 126 20.37 4.40 12.60
C LYS A 126 21.69 3.95 11.95
N ALA A 127 21.70 3.71 10.64
CA ALA A 127 22.84 3.10 9.94
C ALA A 127 23.28 1.76 10.56
N ASP A 128 22.31 0.93 10.96
CA ASP A 128 22.57 -0.39 11.55
C ASP A 128 22.79 -1.43 10.46
N ALA A 129 24.06 -1.59 10.06
CA ALA A 129 24.46 -2.52 9.01
C ALA A 129 24.12 -3.98 9.34
N ALA A 130 24.26 -4.37 10.62
CA ALA A 130 24.01 -5.73 11.07
C ALA A 130 22.51 -6.07 10.98
N GLU A 131 21.65 -5.15 11.42
CA GLU A 131 20.20 -5.36 11.34
C GLU A 131 19.69 -5.32 9.89
N LEU A 132 20.20 -4.41 9.05
CA LEU A 132 19.87 -4.42 7.61
C LEU A 132 20.24 -5.76 6.98
N ARG A 133 21.45 -6.26 7.24
CA ARG A 133 21.91 -7.56 6.73
C ARG A 133 21.01 -8.69 7.23
N ARG A 134 20.69 -8.72 8.53
CA ARG A 134 19.83 -9.73 9.12
C ARG A 134 18.43 -9.74 8.52
N LEU A 135 17.85 -8.55 8.25
CA LEU A 135 16.53 -8.42 7.63
C LEU A 135 16.53 -8.86 6.16
N LEU A 136 17.61 -8.59 5.41
CA LEU A 136 17.76 -9.00 4.02
C LEU A 136 18.05 -10.49 3.85
N ASP A 137 18.76 -11.10 4.80
CA ASP A 137 19.02 -12.55 4.82
C ASP A 137 17.82 -13.36 5.36
N SER A 138 16.74 -12.68 5.82
CA SER A 138 15.50 -13.34 6.25
C SER A 138 14.88 -14.14 5.09
N PRO A 139 14.19 -15.26 5.34
CA PRO A 139 13.41 -15.95 4.31
C PRO A 139 12.24 -15.10 3.78
N ASP A 140 11.85 -14.03 4.48
CA ASP A 140 10.83 -13.12 4.00
C ASP A 140 11.32 -12.39 2.76
N GLY A 141 10.53 -12.40 1.68
CA GLY A 141 10.87 -11.78 0.40
C GLY A 141 10.75 -10.26 0.46
N ARG A 142 11.59 -9.60 1.27
CA ARG A 142 11.60 -8.15 1.44
C ARG A 142 12.17 -7.47 0.21
N ASP A 143 11.44 -6.49 -0.31
CA ASP A 143 11.93 -5.57 -1.31
C ASP A 143 12.98 -4.61 -0.69
N VAL A 144 14.20 -4.65 -1.21
CA VAL A 144 15.28 -3.75 -0.80
C VAL A 144 14.99 -2.29 -1.17
N ASP A 145 14.19 -2.08 -2.22
CA ASP A 145 13.77 -0.75 -2.68
C ASP A 145 12.39 -0.36 -2.15
N ALA A 146 11.97 -0.96 -1.02
CA ALA A 146 10.81 -0.50 -0.27
C ALA A 146 10.90 1.01 -0.01
N VAL A 147 9.78 1.70 -0.24
CA VAL A 147 9.71 3.17 -0.17
C VAL A 147 8.88 3.64 1.02
N ASP A 148 9.30 4.75 1.62
CA ASP A 148 8.48 5.49 2.57
C ASP A 148 7.41 6.35 1.86
N SER A 149 6.62 7.10 2.63
CA SER A 149 5.59 8.01 2.07
C SER A 149 6.13 9.13 1.19
N GLY A 150 7.44 9.41 1.25
CA GLY A 150 8.14 10.36 0.39
C GLY A 150 8.79 9.70 -0.82
N GLY A 151 8.58 8.40 -1.05
CA GLY A 151 9.22 7.66 -2.13
C GLY A 151 10.70 7.34 -1.87
N ARG A 152 11.20 7.54 -0.66
CA ARG A 152 12.62 7.31 -0.33
C ARG A 152 12.84 5.85 0.06
N THR A 153 13.91 5.27 -0.46
CA THR A 153 14.39 3.92 -0.07
C THR A 153 15.35 4.00 1.12
N ALA A 154 15.66 2.86 1.73
CA ALA A 154 16.71 2.79 2.76
C ALA A 154 18.05 3.36 2.26
N LEU A 155 18.37 3.18 0.97
CA LEU A 155 19.60 3.68 0.35
C LEU A 155 19.72 5.20 0.41
N HIS A 156 18.61 5.95 0.27
CA HIS A 156 18.61 7.40 0.44
C HIS A 156 19.03 7.82 1.85
N PHE A 157 18.50 7.14 2.87
CA PHE A 157 18.78 7.46 4.27
C PHE A 157 20.25 7.18 4.59
N VAL A 158 20.73 5.97 4.31
CA VAL A 158 22.11 5.59 4.68
C VAL A 158 23.16 6.38 3.88
N ALA A 159 22.84 6.79 2.64
CA ALA A 159 23.68 7.68 1.85
C ALA A 159 23.81 9.08 2.50
N GLY A 160 22.69 9.70 2.90
CA GLY A 160 22.71 11.01 3.57
C GLY A 160 23.35 10.97 4.97
N LEU A 161 23.28 9.83 5.65
CA LEU A 161 23.99 9.59 6.92
C LEU A 161 25.49 9.37 6.74
N GLY A 162 25.95 9.02 5.53
CA GLY A 162 27.34 8.69 5.24
C GLY A 162 27.76 7.30 5.68
N ALA A 163 26.80 6.39 5.82
CA ALA A 163 27.04 5.01 6.21
C ALA A 163 27.40 4.15 4.99
N ASP A 164 28.65 4.24 4.55
CA ASP A 164 29.15 3.58 3.34
C ASP A 164 29.05 2.05 3.43
N GLU A 165 29.23 1.44 4.62
CA GLU A 165 28.99 0.01 4.81
C GLU A 165 27.53 -0.38 4.49
N CYS A 166 26.55 0.38 5.00
CA CYS A 166 25.14 0.14 4.71
C CYS A 166 24.82 0.35 3.23
N VAL A 167 25.41 1.37 2.59
CA VAL A 167 25.30 1.61 1.14
C VAL A 167 25.76 0.38 0.37
N ARG A 168 26.93 -0.17 0.72
CA ARG A 168 27.49 -1.36 0.07
C ARG A 168 26.61 -2.59 0.28
N ILE A 169 26.07 -2.80 1.48
CA ILE A 169 25.14 -3.91 1.76
C ILE A 169 23.92 -3.82 0.84
N LEU A 170 23.22 -2.68 0.83
CA LEU A 170 22.01 -2.48 0.03
C LEU A 170 22.29 -2.60 -1.47
N ALA A 171 23.35 -1.96 -1.98
CA ALA A 171 23.71 -2.04 -3.39
C ALA A 171 24.13 -3.47 -3.80
N SER A 172 24.83 -4.21 -2.93
CA SER A 172 25.25 -5.58 -3.23
C SER A 172 24.11 -6.59 -3.39
N VAL A 173 22.95 -6.31 -2.77
CA VAL A 173 21.73 -7.12 -2.93
C VAL A 173 20.81 -6.58 -4.03
N GLY A 174 21.28 -5.60 -4.83
CA GLY A 174 20.59 -5.11 -6.00
C GLY A 174 19.65 -3.92 -5.78
N ALA A 175 19.85 -3.13 -4.73
CA ALA A 175 19.13 -1.85 -4.58
C ALA A 175 19.40 -0.92 -5.77
N ASP A 176 18.36 -0.23 -6.24
CA ASP A 176 18.45 0.77 -7.30
C ASP A 176 19.19 2.03 -6.79
N VAL A 177 20.45 2.17 -7.21
CA VAL A 177 21.35 3.27 -6.82
C VAL A 177 20.92 4.63 -7.39
N ASP A 178 20.10 4.63 -8.44
CA ASP A 178 19.62 5.84 -9.13
C ASP A 178 18.14 6.13 -8.84
N ARG A 179 17.53 5.38 -7.92
CA ARG A 179 16.15 5.56 -7.51
C ARG A 179 15.90 7.01 -7.11
N LYS A 180 14.88 7.62 -7.69
CA LYS A 180 14.46 8.99 -7.37
C LYS A 180 13.36 8.99 -6.34
N ASP A 181 13.48 9.84 -5.32
CA ASP A 181 12.39 10.09 -4.38
C ASP A 181 11.20 10.80 -5.05
N ALA A 182 10.04 10.76 -4.38
CA ALA A 182 8.81 11.38 -4.89
C ALA A 182 8.70 12.87 -4.55
N ALA A 183 9.52 13.37 -3.62
CA ALA A 183 9.43 14.74 -3.12
C ALA A 183 10.10 15.75 -4.08
N GLY A 184 11.29 15.42 -4.58
CA GLY A 184 12.07 16.30 -5.44
C GLY A 184 12.82 15.59 -6.56
N GLY A 185 12.70 14.26 -6.65
CA GLY A 185 13.46 13.46 -7.60
C GLY A 185 14.92 13.30 -7.19
N LEU A 186 15.23 13.44 -5.90
CA LEU A 186 16.59 13.28 -5.38
C LEU A 186 16.97 11.81 -5.39
N THR A 187 18.21 11.51 -5.77
CA THR A 187 18.78 10.16 -5.72
C THR A 187 19.59 9.96 -4.44
N PRO A 188 19.98 8.72 -4.08
CA PRO A 188 20.94 8.48 -3.00
C PRO A 188 22.23 9.30 -3.16
N LEU A 189 22.73 9.50 -4.38
CA LEU A 189 23.92 10.30 -4.63
C LEU A 189 23.70 11.80 -4.32
N HIS A 190 22.51 12.34 -4.62
CA HIS A 190 22.14 13.69 -4.17
C HIS A 190 22.15 13.82 -2.65
N MET A 191 21.68 12.79 -1.93
CA MET A 191 21.72 12.78 -0.46
C MET A 191 23.17 12.77 0.05
N ALA A 192 24.01 11.86 -0.46
CA ALA A 192 25.41 11.77 -0.04
C ALA A 192 26.16 13.09 -0.31
N THR A 193 26.01 13.68 -1.50
CA THR A 193 26.68 14.93 -1.87
C THR A 193 26.14 16.14 -1.11
N GLY A 194 24.81 16.28 -1.01
CA GLY A 194 24.16 17.39 -0.31
C GLY A 194 24.47 17.44 1.19
N TYR A 195 24.68 16.28 1.82
CA TYR A 195 25.10 16.17 3.22
C TYR A 195 26.62 16.02 3.41
N ALA A 196 27.43 16.22 2.36
CA ALA A 196 28.89 16.14 2.39
C ALA A 196 29.42 14.80 2.96
N ARG A 197 28.99 13.68 2.35
CA ARG A 197 29.35 12.30 2.69
C ARG A 197 30.22 11.67 1.58
N PRO A 198 31.54 11.94 1.54
CA PRO A 198 32.38 11.52 0.41
C PRO A 198 32.46 10.01 0.25
N GLU A 199 32.51 9.25 1.35
CA GLU A 199 32.72 7.80 1.36
C GLU A 199 31.47 7.07 0.88
N ALA A 200 30.29 7.53 1.29
CA ALA A 200 29.02 7.04 0.76
C ALA A 200 28.86 7.40 -0.73
N ALA A 201 29.24 8.63 -1.13
CA ALA A 201 29.20 9.03 -2.54
C ALA A 201 30.13 8.17 -3.41
N LYS A 202 31.38 7.93 -2.95
CA LYS A 202 32.31 7.01 -3.63
C LYS A 202 31.72 5.61 -3.73
N ALA A 203 31.16 5.07 -2.66
CA ALA A 203 30.52 3.76 -2.68
C ALA A 203 29.38 3.70 -3.71
N LEU A 204 28.50 4.71 -3.76
CA LEU A 204 27.43 4.76 -4.77
C LEU A 204 27.97 4.77 -6.20
N ILE A 205 29.01 5.57 -6.47
CA ILE A 205 29.66 5.64 -7.80
C ILE A 205 30.33 4.30 -8.16
N GLU A 206 30.95 3.62 -7.19
CA GLU A 206 31.51 2.27 -7.39
C GLU A 206 30.46 1.23 -7.80
N PHE A 207 29.21 1.40 -7.35
CA PHE A 207 28.07 0.57 -7.75
C PHE A 207 27.32 1.11 -8.98
N GLY A 208 27.85 2.13 -9.64
CA GLY A 208 27.36 2.60 -10.94
C GLY A 208 26.30 3.69 -10.91
N ALA A 209 26.16 4.43 -9.81
CA ALA A 209 25.26 5.59 -9.76
C ALA A 209 25.66 6.68 -10.79
N ASP A 210 24.66 7.26 -11.47
CA ASP A 210 24.78 8.31 -12.51
C ASP A 210 24.31 9.70 -12.04
#